data_AF-A0A2V6C4X7-F1
#
_entry.id   AF-A0A2V6C4X7-F1
#
_cell.length_a   1.000
_cell.length_b   1.000
_cell.length_c   1.000
_cell.angle_alpha   90.00
_cell.angle_beta   90.00
_cell.angle_gamma   90.00
#
_symmetry.space_group_name_H-M   'P 1'
#
loop_
_entity.id
_entity.type
_entity.pdbx_description
1 polymer ?
#
loop_
_entity_poly.entity_id
_entity_poly.type
_entity_poly.pdbx_seq_one_letter_code
_entity_poly.pdbx_strand_id
1 'polypeptide(L)'
;MAGPLLRLQRWTARNPAVASLIAGLLMGMALTLILLAKTREEKARKSIALAILRTETARQLQEIWTSPSPFFTIKSETLSAMAGKEPARLRGGEERFTVAFAAEGNPLDRAMRAAPLLEHVERGLSALARTPTRVDLRLYKSQGQAVLDLIRGEVDFMQMNAREYVRTKMQDPDVQPLVRLVRTRGPAALRGEAAVIFTRQGTAIETVSDIRGKSFLFGAVDSTLTFWTKACLAEAGIRAWDLDKYRYVDVQEELSRSHPSDLARREGPVLGNPFSEMTPVEAVVNGTYDAGVATERRFLQLAAREKLVLLRRFQNTGNLLVARGRLPPHAADRFRQTLTNLKDPEILQPFTDNPSAFAPCADEDFAETRGKLAAESLFDGGSVRDNSRSNSPTNSY
;
A
#
# COMPACT_ATOMS: atom_id res chain seq x y z
N MET A 1 -9.38 -51.22 56.71
CA MET A 1 -8.84 -49.97 56.14
C MET A 1 -10.00 -49.13 55.64
N ALA A 2 -10.27 -47.97 56.25
CA ALA A 2 -11.36 -47.11 55.80
C ALA A 2 -11.02 -46.51 54.43
N GLY A 3 -11.89 -46.76 53.44
CA GLY A 3 -11.69 -46.31 52.06
C GLY A 3 -11.59 -44.78 51.95
N PRO A 4 -10.92 -44.26 50.91
CA PRO A 4 -10.63 -42.84 50.74
C PRO A 4 -11.89 -41.94 50.79
N LEU A 5 -13.03 -42.45 50.30
CA LEU A 5 -14.31 -41.74 50.31
C LEU A 5 -14.86 -41.47 51.72
N LEU A 6 -14.77 -42.46 52.62
CA LEU A 6 -15.23 -42.32 54.01
C LEU A 6 -14.35 -41.37 54.84
N ARG A 7 -13.06 -41.25 54.50
CA ARG A 7 -12.15 -40.28 55.10
C ARG A 7 -12.44 -38.86 54.64
N LEU A 8 -12.73 -38.68 53.35
CA LEU A 8 -13.12 -37.39 52.78
C LEU A 8 -14.41 -36.87 53.43
N GLN A 9 -15.42 -37.74 53.57
CA GLN A 9 -16.72 -37.37 54.14
C GLN A 9 -16.63 -36.92 55.62
N ARG A 10 -15.76 -37.58 56.40
CA ARG A 10 -15.49 -37.18 57.80
C ARG A 10 -14.71 -35.88 57.90
N TRP A 11 -13.80 -35.61 56.96
CA TRP A 11 -13.03 -34.38 56.91
C TRP A 11 -13.88 -33.18 56.49
N THR A 12 -14.77 -33.35 55.50
CA THR A 12 -15.73 -32.31 55.09
C THR A 12 -16.71 -31.95 56.20
N ALA A 13 -17.13 -32.92 57.01
CA ALA A 13 -17.99 -32.66 58.18
C ALA A 13 -17.28 -31.92 59.32
N ARG A 14 -15.95 -32.08 59.44
CA ARG A 14 -15.13 -31.37 60.44
C ARG A 14 -14.75 -29.95 60.02
N ASN A 15 -14.62 -29.67 58.73
CA ASN A 15 -14.16 -28.38 58.20
C ASN A 15 -15.08 -27.87 57.07
N PRO A 16 -16.34 -27.49 57.37
CA PRO A 16 -17.33 -27.14 56.36
C PRO A 16 -16.96 -25.89 55.54
N ALA A 17 -16.32 -24.89 56.17
CA ALA A 17 -15.92 -23.65 55.50
C ALA A 17 -14.77 -23.86 54.48
N VAL A 18 -13.84 -24.77 54.77
CA VAL A 18 -12.74 -25.09 53.84
C VAL A 18 -13.26 -25.96 52.69
N ALA A 19 -14.16 -26.89 52.98
CA ALA A 19 -14.79 -27.73 51.97
C ALA A 19 -15.63 -26.91 50.96
N SER A 20 -16.40 -25.93 51.44
CA SER A 20 -17.18 -25.04 50.56
C SER A 20 -16.28 -24.13 49.71
N LEU A 21 -15.18 -23.61 50.27
CA LEU A 21 -14.18 -22.84 49.53
C LEU A 21 -13.57 -23.67 48.38
N ILE A 22 -13.15 -24.90 48.66
CA ILE A 22 -12.57 -25.81 47.65
C ILE A 22 -13.61 -26.15 46.57
N ALA A 23 -14.85 -26.45 46.96
CA ALA A 23 -15.92 -26.72 45.99
C ALA A 23 -16.22 -25.51 45.09
N GLY A 24 -16.23 -24.29 45.66
CA GLY A 24 -16.40 -23.05 44.91
C GLY A 24 -15.25 -22.79 43.93
N LEU A 25 -14.00 -23.02 44.34
CA LEU A 25 -12.81 -22.94 43.48
C LEU A 25 -12.87 -23.93 42.31
N LEU A 26 -13.25 -25.19 42.59
CA LEU A 26 -13.38 -26.22 41.54
C LEU A 26 -14.50 -25.88 40.56
N MET A 27 -15.63 -25.36 41.04
CA MET A 27 -16.74 -24.94 40.18
C MET A 27 -16.37 -23.72 39.34
N GLY A 28 -15.66 -22.74 39.91
CA GLY A 28 -15.12 -21.59 39.20
C GLY A 28 -14.13 -22.01 38.11
N MET A 29 -13.21 -22.92 38.42
CA MET A 29 -12.25 -23.48 37.46
C MET A 29 -12.94 -24.27 36.34
N ALA A 30 -13.98 -25.05 36.65
CA ALA A 30 -14.76 -25.75 35.65
C ALA A 30 -15.48 -24.77 34.71
N LEU A 31 -16.08 -23.70 35.25
CA LEU A 31 -16.73 -22.66 34.44
C LEU A 31 -15.74 -21.93 33.53
N THR A 32 -14.56 -21.57 34.03
CA THR A 32 -13.53 -20.92 33.19
C THR A 32 -13.02 -21.85 32.10
N LEU A 33 -12.83 -23.14 32.39
CA LEU A 33 -12.44 -24.14 31.39
C LEU A 33 -13.50 -24.33 30.31
N ILE A 34 -14.79 -24.34 30.66
CA ILE A 34 -15.90 -24.42 29.70
C ILE A 34 -15.94 -23.18 28.80
N LEU A 35 -15.79 -21.98 29.38
CA LEU A 35 -15.73 -20.73 28.62
C LEU A 35 -14.51 -20.71 27.69
N LEU A 36 -13.36 -21.17 28.17
CA LEU A 36 -12.14 -21.27 27.37
C LEU A 36 -12.29 -22.29 26.23
N ALA A 37 -12.92 -23.43 26.48
CA ALA A 37 -13.20 -24.46 25.47
C ALA A 37 -14.14 -23.91 24.38
N LYS A 38 -15.25 -23.27 24.76
CA LYS A 38 -16.14 -22.58 23.81
C LYS A 38 -15.41 -21.51 22.99
N THR A 39 -14.58 -20.70 23.65
CA THR A 39 -13.79 -19.66 22.96
C THR A 39 -12.78 -20.28 21.99
N ARG A 40 -12.18 -21.41 22.33
CA ARG A 40 -11.27 -22.15 21.45
C ARG A 40 -12.00 -22.76 20.26
N GLU A 41 -13.16 -23.36 20.46
CA GLU A 41 -13.99 -23.90 19.38
C GLU A 41 -14.45 -22.81 18.42
N GLU A 42 -14.91 -21.66 18.94
CA GLU A 42 -15.27 -20.52 18.10
C GLU A 42 -14.08 -19.99 17.29
N LYS A 43 -12.90 -19.86 17.92
CA LYS A 43 -11.67 -19.48 17.21
C LYS A 43 -11.31 -20.50 16.13
N ALA A 44 -11.44 -21.80 16.41
CA ALA A 44 -11.14 -22.87 15.46
C ALA A 44 -12.12 -22.87 14.27
N ARG A 45 -13.42 -22.67 14.52
CA ARG A 45 -14.44 -22.56 13.46
C ARG A 45 -14.19 -21.34 12.58
N LYS A 46 -13.89 -20.19 13.19
CA LYS A 46 -13.52 -18.95 12.46
C LYS A 46 -12.25 -19.15 11.64
N SER A 47 -11.24 -19.84 12.16
CA SER A 47 -10.01 -20.11 11.40
C SER A 47 -10.24 -21.06 10.22
N ILE A 48 -11.10 -22.07 10.36
CA ILE A 48 -11.45 -22.98 9.27
C ILE A 48 -12.26 -22.26 8.20
N ALA A 49 -13.28 -21.49 8.59
CA ALA A 49 -14.09 -20.70 7.66
C ALA A 49 -13.23 -19.68 6.90
N LEU A 50 -12.29 -19.01 7.60
CA LEU A 50 -11.34 -18.11 6.98
C LEU A 50 -10.38 -18.84 6.03
N ALA A 51 -9.93 -20.04 6.38
CA ALA A 51 -9.08 -20.85 5.49
C ALA A 51 -9.83 -21.29 4.23
N ILE A 52 -11.10 -21.72 4.34
CA ILE A 52 -11.94 -22.07 3.19
C ILE A 52 -12.19 -20.84 2.32
N LEU A 53 -12.56 -19.71 2.93
CA LEU A 53 -12.75 -18.45 2.22
C LEU A 53 -11.47 -18.04 1.51
N ARG A 54 -10.30 -18.14 2.15
CA ARG A 54 -9.00 -17.87 1.52
C ARG A 54 -8.79 -18.76 0.30
N THR A 55 -8.96 -20.07 0.43
CA THR A 55 -8.72 -21.01 -0.67
C THR A 55 -9.67 -20.76 -1.84
N GLU A 56 -10.96 -20.56 -1.55
CA GLU A 56 -11.96 -20.33 -2.60
C GLU A 56 -11.81 -18.96 -3.25
N THR A 57 -11.55 -17.90 -2.46
CA THR A 57 -11.29 -16.57 -3.03
C THR A 57 -9.96 -16.56 -3.77
N ALA A 58 -8.93 -17.30 -3.34
CA ALA A 58 -7.67 -17.44 -4.06
C ALA A 58 -7.89 -18.05 -5.44
N ARG A 59 -8.68 -19.13 -5.50
CA ARG A 59 -9.03 -19.82 -6.75
C ARG A 59 -9.81 -18.89 -7.69
N GLN A 60 -10.85 -18.24 -7.17
CA GLN A 60 -11.65 -17.28 -7.94
C GLN A 60 -10.83 -16.07 -8.39
N LEU A 61 -10.02 -15.50 -7.50
CA LEU A 61 -9.11 -14.41 -7.84
C LEU A 61 -8.16 -14.84 -8.93
N GLN A 62 -7.54 -16.02 -8.84
CA GLN A 62 -6.59 -16.50 -9.84
C GLN A 62 -7.27 -16.76 -11.20
N GLU A 63 -8.45 -17.39 -11.23
CA GLU A 63 -9.25 -17.61 -12.44
C GLU A 63 -9.76 -16.31 -13.07
N ILE A 64 -10.12 -15.32 -12.26
CA ILE A 64 -10.59 -14.02 -12.76
C ILE A 64 -9.42 -13.11 -13.11
N TRP A 65 -8.28 -13.27 -12.46
CA TRP A 65 -7.06 -12.52 -12.80
C TRP A 65 -6.53 -12.90 -14.17
N THR A 66 -6.76 -14.13 -14.62
CA THR A 66 -6.47 -14.56 -15.99
C THR A 66 -7.53 -14.15 -17.01
N SER A 67 -8.69 -13.64 -16.58
CA SER A 67 -9.74 -13.10 -17.47
C SER A 67 -9.31 -11.78 -18.13
N PRO A 68 -9.98 -11.32 -19.22
CA PRO A 68 -9.68 -10.01 -19.82
C PRO A 68 -10.17 -8.82 -18.99
N SER A 69 -10.93 -9.04 -17.92
CA SER A 69 -11.42 -7.94 -17.07
C SER A 69 -10.26 -7.12 -16.50
N PRO A 70 -10.32 -5.78 -16.54
CA PRO A 70 -9.23 -4.94 -16.03
C PRO A 70 -9.19 -4.89 -14.49
N PHE A 71 -10.28 -5.25 -13.82
CA PHE A 71 -10.38 -5.29 -12.36
C PHE A 71 -11.26 -6.44 -11.86
N PHE A 72 -11.18 -6.68 -10.56
CA PHE A 72 -12.08 -7.56 -9.82
C PHE A 72 -12.66 -6.84 -8.61
N THR A 73 -13.94 -7.10 -8.32
CA THR A 73 -14.65 -6.48 -7.19
C THR A 73 -14.82 -7.48 -6.06
N ILE A 74 -14.34 -7.13 -4.87
CA ILE A 74 -14.60 -7.83 -3.61
C ILE A 74 -15.62 -7.01 -2.85
N LYS A 75 -16.78 -7.63 -2.58
CA LYS A 75 -17.87 -6.98 -1.87
C LYS A 75 -17.54 -6.82 -0.38
N SER A 76 -18.10 -5.77 0.23
CA SER A 76 -18.00 -5.49 1.66
C SER A 76 -18.23 -6.75 2.53
N GLU A 77 -19.23 -7.56 2.20
CA GLU A 77 -19.61 -8.75 2.95
C GLU A 77 -18.49 -9.81 2.94
N THR A 78 -17.80 -9.95 1.79
CA THR A 78 -16.62 -10.81 1.64
C THR A 78 -15.43 -10.22 2.39
N LEU A 79 -15.24 -8.89 2.36
CA LEU A 79 -14.17 -8.20 3.09
C LEU A 79 -14.32 -8.36 4.62
N SER A 80 -15.54 -8.23 5.15
CA SER A 80 -15.82 -8.46 6.58
C SER A 80 -15.45 -9.90 6.97
N ALA A 81 -15.80 -10.88 6.14
CA ALA A 81 -15.42 -12.27 6.36
C ALA A 81 -13.89 -12.46 6.31
N MET A 82 -13.18 -11.83 5.37
CA MET A 82 -11.71 -11.82 5.31
C MET A 82 -11.06 -11.19 6.56
N ALA A 83 -11.70 -10.18 7.15
CA ALA A 83 -11.30 -9.54 8.40
C ALA A 83 -11.69 -10.37 9.66
N GLY A 84 -12.29 -11.55 9.49
CA GLY A 84 -12.73 -12.42 10.59
C GLY A 84 -13.95 -11.87 11.34
N LYS A 85 -14.74 -11.00 10.71
CA LYS A 85 -15.97 -10.40 11.23
C LYS A 85 -17.19 -11.01 10.55
N GLU A 86 -18.32 -11.00 11.24
CA GLU A 86 -19.59 -11.38 10.61
C GLU A 86 -20.06 -10.24 9.71
N PRO A 87 -20.54 -10.53 8.48
CA PRO A 87 -21.09 -9.52 7.61
C PRO A 87 -22.24 -8.80 8.32
N ALA A 88 -22.25 -7.47 8.30
CA ALA A 88 -23.38 -6.73 8.82
C ALA A 88 -24.64 -7.07 8.02
N ARG A 89 -25.78 -7.24 8.70
CA ARG A 89 -27.05 -7.57 8.02
C ARG A 89 -27.44 -6.45 7.05
N LEU A 90 -27.81 -6.84 5.83
CA LEU A 90 -28.35 -5.96 4.80
C LEU A 90 -29.60 -5.23 5.33
N ARG A 91 -29.59 -3.90 5.29
CA ARG A 91 -30.73 -3.03 5.61
C ARG A 91 -31.04 -2.16 4.38
N GLY A 92 -32.32 -1.88 4.14
CA GLY A 92 -32.71 -0.92 3.09
C GLY A 92 -32.18 0.48 3.39
N GLY A 93 -31.80 1.23 2.35
CA GLY A 93 -31.23 2.59 2.47
C GLY A 93 -29.72 2.64 2.75
N GLU A 94 -28.98 1.60 2.38
CA GLU A 94 -27.52 1.54 2.49
C GLU A 94 -26.82 2.49 1.51
N GLU A 95 -25.88 3.31 2.00
CA GLU A 95 -24.89 3.99 1.15
C GLU A 95 -23.79 3.00 0.79
N ARG A 96 -23.40 2.90 -0.49
CA ARG A 96 -22.32 2.00 -0.93
C ARG A 96 -21.25 2.81 -1.65
N PHE A 97 -20.03 2.71 -1.14
CA PHE A 97 -18.84 3.33 -1.73
C PHE A 97 -17.91 2.25 -2.29
N THR A 98 -17.11 2.65 -3.28
CA THR A 98 -16.08 1.78 -3.84
C THR A 98 -14.69 2.37 -3.62
N VAL A 99 -13.77 1.55 -3.09
CA VAL A 99 -12.35 1.88 -2.92
C VAL A 99 -11.53 1.09 -3.94
N ALA A 100 -10.67 1.76 -4.70
CA ALA A 100 -9.81 1.19 -5.71
C ALA A 100 -8.37 1.04 -5.23
N PHE A 101 -7.78 -0.15 -5.41
CA PHE A 101 -6.33 -0.39 -5.28
C PHE A 101 -5.78 -1.02 -6.55
N ALA A 102 -4.55 -0.65 -6.92
CA ALA A 102 -3.77 -1.44 -7.87
C ALA A 102 -3.27 -2.72 -7.17
N ALA A 103 -3.34 -3.85 -7.85
CA ALA A 103 -2.80 -5.11 -7.36
C ALA A 103 -1.29 -5.16 -7.64
N GLU A 104 -0.54 -4.49 -6.79
CA GLU A 104 0.92 -4.66 -6.72
C GLU A 104 1.22 -6.02 -6.08
N GLY A 105 1.82 -6.94 -6.86
CA GLY A 105 2.14 -8.29 -6.40
C GLY A 105 0.92 -9.23 -6.38
N ASN A 106 0.81 -10.06 -5.34
CA ASN A 106 -0.26 -11.05 -5.23
C ASN A 106 -1.61 -10.37 -4.88
N PRO A 107 -2.65 -10.49 -5.74
CA PRO A 107 -3.94 -9.84 -5.51
C PRO A 107 -4.69 -10.30 -4.26
N LEU A 108 -4.57 -11.58 -3.88
CA LEU A 108 -5.18 -12.11 -2.67
C LEU A 108 -4.51 -11.53 -1.42
N ASP A 109 -3.19 -11.50 -1.39
CA ASP A 109 -2.46 -10.88 -0.27
C ASP A 109 -2.83 -9.42 -0.13
N ARG A 110 -2.97 -8.70 -1.26
CA ARG A 110 -3.42 -7.32 -1.29
C ARG A 110 -4.83 -7.14 -0.70
N ALA A 111 -5.78 -7.99 -1.07
CA ALA A 111 -7.13 -8.00 -0.49
C ALA A 111 -7.12 -8.28 1.01
N MET A 112 -6.39 -9.31 1.43
CA MET A 112 -6.32 -9.74 2.84
C MET A 112 -5.71 -8.67 3.74
N ARG A 113 -4.69 -7.96 3.26
CA ARG A 113 -4.06 -6.83 3.97
C ARG A 113 -4.96 -5.59 4.03
N ALA A 114 -5.80 -5.40 3.03
CA ALA A 114 -6.76 -4.30 2.96
C ALA A 114 -8.00 -4.52 3.85
N ALA A 115 -8.47 -5.75 3.99
CA ALA A 115 -9.74 -6.07 4.62
C ALA A 115 -9.92 -5.47 6.04
N PRO A 116 -8.95 -5.55 6.98
CA PRO A 116 -9.10 -4.95 8.31
C PRO A 116 -9.29 -3.42 8.27
N LEU A 117 -8.59 -2.75 7.35
CA LEU A 117 -8.69 -1.30 7.18
C LEU A 117 -10.06 -0.92 6.60
N LEU A 118 -10.50 -1.61 5.54
CA LEU A 118 -11.78 -1.31 4.89
C LEU A 118 -12.98 -1.61 5.81
N GLU A 119 -12.90 -2.67 6.62
CA GLU A 119 -13.87 -2.97 7.68
C GLU A 119 -13.92 -1.89 8.76
N HIS A 120 -12.76 -1.30 9.12
CA HIS A 120 -12.72 -0.17 10.04
C HIS A 120 -13.34 1.08 9.41
N VAL A 121 -13.02 1.36 8.14
CA VAL A 121 -13.59 2.47 7.38
C VAL A 121 -15.10 2.34 7.32
N GLU A 122 -15.62 1.18 6.94
CA GLU A 122 -17.06 0.93 6.83
C GLU A 122 -17.81 1.19 8.13
N ARG A 123 -17.27 0.68 9.26
CA ARG A 123 -17.86 0.91 10.59
C ARG A 123 -17.81 2.38 10.99
N GLY A 124 -16.70 3.08 10.70
CA GLY A 124 -16.56 4.49 10.98
C GLY A 124 -17.53 5.35 10.16
N LEU A 125 -17.64 5.07 8.85
CA LEU A 125 -18.60 5.73 7.97
C LEU A 125 -20.03 5.51 8.46
N SER A 126 -20.41 4.26 8.76
CA SER A 126 -21.75 3.93 9.25
C SER A 126 -22.08 4.65 10.57
N ALA A 127 -21.12 4.72 11.49
CA ALA A 127 -21.28 5.39 12.78
C ALA A 127 -21.44 6.92 12.62
N LEU A 128 -20.64 7.54 11.74
CA LEU A 128 -20.69 8.98 11.49
C LEU A 128 -21.92 9.38 10.66
N ALA A 129 -22.34 8.53 9.72
CA ALA A 129 -23.51 8.76 8.87
C ALA A 129 -24.83 8.49 9.59
N ARG A 130 -24.80 7.66 10.65
CA ARG A 130 -26.00 7.09 11.29
C ARG A 130 -26.88 6.28 10.33
N THR A 131 -26.35 5.92 9.18
CA THR A 131 -26.95 5.06 8.16
C THR A 131 -25.97 3.93 7.85
N PRO A 132 -26.46 2.71 7.60
CA PRO A 132 -25.61 1.61 7.16
C PRO A 132 -24.84 2.01 5.89
N THR A 133 -23.51 1.94 5.96
CA THR A 133 -22.61 2.21 4.82
C THR A 133 -21.88 0.91 4.46
N ARG A 134 -21.61 0.69 3.17
CA ARG A 134 -20.85 -0.43 2.62
C ARG A 134 -19.64 0.06 1.86
N VAL A 135 -18.51 -0.62 1.99
CA VAL A 135 -17.28 -0.31 1.27
C VAL A 135 -16.82 -1.52 0.47
N ASP A 136 -17.01 -1.46 -0.85
CA ASP A 136 -16.51 -2.46 -1.78
C ASP A 136 -15.06 -2.16 -2.17
N LEU A 137 -14.27 -3.21 -2.43
CA LEU A 137 -12.90 -3.09 -2.95
C LEU A 137 -12.87 -3.47 -4.43
N ARG A 138 -12.36 -2.59 -5.30
CA ARG A 138 -11.95 -2.94 -6.66
C ARG A 138 -10.43 -3.07 -6.74
N LEU A 139 -9.96 -4.26 -7.09
CA LEU A 139 -8.55 -4.54 -7.37
C LEU A 139 -8.29 -4.45 -8.87
N TYR A 140 -7.45 -3.51 -9.28
CA TYR A 140 -7.12 -3.27 -10.68
C TYR A 140 -5.80 -3.93 -11.06
N LYS A 141 -5.73 -4.46 -12.28
CA LYS A 141 -4.50 -4.99 -12.87
C LYS A 141 -3.51 -3.91 -13.28
N SER A 142 -4.01 -2.72 -13.59
CA SER A 142 -3.24 -1.56 -13.99
C SER A 142 -3.70 -0.34 -13.22
N GLN A 143 -2.74 0.45 -12.74
CA GLN A 143 -3.00 1.72 -12.07
C GLN A 143 -3.70 2.71 -13.01
N GLY A 144 -3.34 2.73 -14.30
CA GLY A 144 -3.94 3.63 -15.29
C GLY A 144 -5.46 3.44 -15.43
N GLN A 145 -5.94 2.19 -15.47
CA GLN A 145 -7.38 1.94 -15.51
C GLN A 145 -8.08 2.39 -14.23
N ALA A 146 -7.47 2.17 -13.06
CA ALA A 146 -8.02 2.63 -11.79
C ALA A 146 -8.18 4.16 -11.75
N VAL A 147 -7.20 4.90 -12.30
CA VAL A 147 -7.25 6.36 -12.43
C VAL A 147 -8.39 6.80 -13.36
N LEU A 148 -8.52 6.16 -14.52
CA LEU A 148 -9.62 6.46 -15.46
C LEU A 148 -10.99 6.25 -14.81
N ASP A 149 -11.16 5.16 -14.05
CA ASP A 149 -12.42 4.86 -13.36
C ASP A 149 -12.67 5.84 -12.20
N LEU A 150 -11.63 6.35 -11.53
CA LEU A 150 -11.75 7.41 -10.53
C LEU A 150 -12.25 8.71 -11.16
N ILE A 151 -11.65 9.14 -12.27
CA ILE A 151 -12.03 10.36 -13.01
C ILE A 151 -13.46 10.25 -13.55
N ARG A 152 -13.85 9.06 -14.03
CA ARG A 152 -15.22 8.79 -14.51
C ARG A 152 -16.25 8.73 -13.39
N GLY A 153 -15.82 8.62 -12.14
CA GLY A 153 -16.69 8.48 -10.98
C GLY A 153 -17.22 7.06 -10.76
N GLU A 154 -16.61 6.06 -11.38
CA GLU A 154 -16.93 4.64 -11.22
C GLU A 154 -16.39 4.06 -9.90
N VAL A 155 -15.42 4.74 -9.30
CA VAL A 155 -14.91 4.46 -7.95
C VAL A 155 -14.85 5.76 -7.14
N ASP A 156 -15.16 5.68 -5.85
CA ASP A 156 -15.27 6.86 -4.99
C ASP A 156 -13.93 7.26 -4.38
N PHE A 157 -13.12 6.28 -4.01
CA PHE A 157 -11.82 6.45 -3.41
C PHE A 157 -10.77 5.60 -4.13
N MET A 158 -9.53 6.05 -4.17
CA MET A 158 -8.41 5.29 -4.71
C MET A 158 -7.15 5.49 -3.89
N GLN A 159 -6.40 4.41 -3.63
CA GLN A 159 -5.01 4.56 -3.20
C GLN A 159 -4.13 4.77 -4.42
N MET A 160 -3.30 5.81 -4.38
CA MET A 160 -2.29 6.07 -5.40
C MET A 160 -1.06 6.72 -4.78
N ASN A 161 0.01 6.79 -5.55
CA ASN A 161 1.22 7.48 -5.16
C ASN A 161 1.15 8.98 -5.51
N ALA A 162 2.04 9.78 -4.92
CA ALA A 162 2.01 11.25 -5.07
C ALA A 162 2.18 11.73 -6.52
N ARG A 163 3.01 11.06 -7.32
CA ARG A 163 3.21 11.39 -8.74
C ARG A 163 1.90 11.20 -9.51
N GLU A 164 1.25 10.06 -9.30
CA GLU A 164 0.02 9.74 -10.00
C GLU A 164 -1.14 10.63 -9.55
N TYR A 165 -1.19 11.04 -8.28
CA TYR A 165 -2.14 12.05 -7.81
C TYR A 165 -1.98 13.37 -8.57
N VAL A 166 -0.75 13.90 -8.69
CA VAL A 166 -0.55 15.17 -9.42
C VAL A 166 -0.97 15.04 -10.88
N ARG A 167 -0.63 13.91 -11.55
CA ARG A 167 -1.06 13.65 -12.93
C ARG A 167 -2.59 13.54 -13.06
N THR A 168 -3.23 12.88 -12.11
CA THR A 168 -4.70 12.76 -12.05
C THR A 168 -5.34 14.13 -11.85
N LYS A 169 -4.81 14.94 -10.93
CA LYS A 169 -5.29 16.31 -10.64
C LYS A 169 -5.16 17.25 -11.84
N MET A 170 -4.15 17.03 -12.70
CA MET A 170 -4.01 17.77 -13.96
C MET A 170 -5.08 17.38 -15.00
N GLN A 171 -5.63 16.16 -14.93
CA GLN A 171 -6.70 15.69 -15.83
C GLN A 171 -8.09 16.02 -15.29
N ASP A 172 -8.29 15.88 -13.98
CA ASP A 172 -9.53 16.23 -13.28
C ASP A 172 -9.19 17.11 -12.07
N PRO A 173 -9.37 18.45 -12.18
CA PRO A 173 -9.11 19.38 -11.09
C PRO A 173 -9.99 19.16 -9.85
N ASP A 174 -11.08 18.40 -9.94
CA ASP A 174 -12.00 18.19 -8.82
C ASP A 174 -11.59 17.03 -7.90
N VAL A 175 -10.63 16.18 -8.29
CA VAL A 175 -10.13 15.10 -7.40
C VAL A 175 -9.49 15.68 -6.15
N GLN A 176 -9.69 15.01 -5.01
CA GLN A 176 -9.30 15.56 -3.70
C GLN A 176 -8.37 14.59 -2.95
N PRO A 177 -7.19 15.02 -2.50
CA PRO A 177 -6.38 14.23 -1.59
C PRO A 177 -7.07 14.23 -0.22
N LEU A 178 -7.25 13.06 0.38
CA LEU A 178 -7.95 12.94 1.68
C LEU A 178 -6.95 12.77 2.82
N VAL A 179 -6.13 11.71 2.70
CA VAL A 179 -5.13 11.37 3.70
C VAL A 179 -3.90 10.78 3.04
N ARG A 180 -2.75 11.01 3.65
CA ARG A 180 -1.48 10.35 3.33
C ARG A 180 -1.12 9.30 4.36
N LEU A 181 -0.41 8.27 3.91
CA LEU A 181 0.15 7.26 4.79
C LEU A 181 1.41 7.81 5.48
N VAL A 182 1.54 7.56 6.78
CA VAL A 182 2.66 8.02 7.60
C VAL A 182 3.36 6.83 8.25
N ARG A 183 4.62 6.57 7.89
CA ARG A 183 5.39 5.38 8.35
C ARG A 183 6.07 5.53 9.72
N THR A 184 6.37 6.74 10.16
CA THR A 184 7.05 7.01 11.46
C THR A 184 6.22 8.00 12.26
N ARG A 185 6.15 7.90 13.60
CA ARG A 185 5.54 8.94 14.45
C ARG A 185 6.58 9.98 14.86
N GLY A 186 6.21 11.27 14.92
CA GLY A 186 7.08 12.38 15.35
C GLY A 186 7.28 13.47 14.28
N PRO A 187 8.07 14.54 14.51
CA PRO A 187 8.23 15.64 13.55
C PRO A 187 8.82 15.22 12.19
N ALA A 188 9.60 14.13 12.17
CA ALA A 188 10.16 13.54 10.95
C ALA A 188 9.11 12.75 10.12
N ALA A 189 7.96 12.39 10.73
CA ALA A 189 6.85 11.67 10.10
C ALA A 189 6.30 12.36 8.86
N LEU A 190 6.32 13.69 8.86
CA LEU A 190 5.72 14.50 7.82
C LEU A 190 6.56 14.54 6.55
N ARG A 191 7.82 14.09 6.59
CA ARG A 191 8.79 14.21 5.46
C ARG A 191 8.78 13.01 4.50
N GLY A 192 8.10 11.91 4.84
CA GLY A 192 8.17 10.66 4.08
C GLY A 192 9.36 9.79 4.48
N GLU A 193 9.53 8.64 3.82
CA GLU A 193 10.73 7.82 4.00
C GLU A 193 11.81 8.38 3.06
N ALA A 194 12.96 8.80 3.59
CA ALA A 194 14.04 9.26 2.74
C ALA A 194 14.56 8.11 1.87
N ALA A 195 15.02 8.46 0.68
CA ALA A 195 15.63 7.56 -0.27
C ALA A 195 16.96 8.12 -0.74
N VAL A 196 17.81 7.23 -1.28
CA VAL A 196 19.17 7.56 -1.66
C VAL A 196 19.51 6.99 -3.03
N ILE A 197 20.25 7.78 -3.81
CA ILE A 197 21.07 7.31 -4.92
C ILE A 197 22.43 6.97 -4.34
N PHE A 198 22.93 5.78 -4.64
CA PHE A 198 24.17 5.28 -4.09
C PHE A 198 24.96 4.48 -5.12
N THR A 199 26.23 4.26 -4.80
CA THR A 199 27.17 3.40 -5.51
C THR A 199 27.96 2.56 -4.50
N ARG A 200 28.91 1.73 -4.97
CA ARG A 200 29.92 1.08 -4.13
C ARG A 200 31.27 1.76 -4.28
N GLN A 201 32.11 1.66 -3.24
CA GLN A 201 33.49 2.13 -3.30
C GLN A 201 34.27 1.44 -4.46
N GLY A 202 35.15 2.19 -5.12
CA GLY A 202 35.98 1.67 -6.23
C GLY A 202 35.36 1.80 -7.63
N THR A 203 34.18 2.41 -7.77
CA THR A 203 33.53 2.67 -9.07
C THR A 203 33.96 3.97 -9.74
N ALA A 204 34.77 4.79 -9.05
CA ALA A 204 35.11 6.16 -9.44
C ALA A 204 33.88 7.10 -9.59
N ILE A 205 32.77 6.77 -8.92
CA ILE A 205 31.55 7.60 -8.85
C ILE A 205 31.52 8.27 -7.49
N GLU A 206 31.69 9.59 -7.43
CA GLU A 206 31.67 10.36 -6.19
C GLU A 206 30.45 11.29 -6.10
N THR A 207 29.90 11.66 -7.25
CA THR A 207 28.74 12.52 -7.39
C THR A 207 27.70 11.90 -8.31
N VAL A 208 26.48 12.46 -8.29
CA VAL A 208 25.42 12.02 -9.22
C VAL A 208 25.84 12.20 -10.68
N SER A 209 26.59 13.26 -11.00
CA SER A 209 27.07 13.55 -12.35
C SER A 209 27.98 12.45 -12.93
N ASP A 210 28.72 11.75 -12.07
CA ASP A 210 29.66 10.68 -12.46
C ASP A 210 28.94 9.39 -12.89
N ILE A 211 27.61 9.32 -12.71
CA ILE A 211 26.77 8.22 -13.22
C ILE A 211 26.65 8.28 -14.76
N ARG A 212 27.01 9.40 -15.40
CA ARG A 212 27.03 9.51 -16.86
C ARG A 212 27.92 8.41 -17.47
N GLY A 213 27.36 7.63 -18.39
CA GLY A 213 28.04 6.51 -19.03
C GLY A 213 28.24 5.30 -18.11
N LYS A 214 27.52 5.21 -16.99
CA LYS A 214 27.53 4.08 -16.06
C LYS A 214 26.22 3.32 -16.12
N SER A 215 26.22 2.14 -15.51
CA SER A 215 25.02 1.31 -15.38
C SER A 215 24.20 1.68 -14.14
N PHE A 216 22.87 1.73 -14.28
CA PHE A 216 21.97 2.11 -13.18
C PHE A 216 20.77 1.15 -13.03
N LEU A 217 20.47 0.70 -11.80
CA LEU A 217 19.26 -0.07 -11.51
C LEU A 217 18.23 0.78 -10.74
N PHE A 218 17.09 1.03 -11.38
CA PHE A 218 15.94 1.75 -10.81
C PHE A 218 15.06 0.84 -9.95
N GLY A 219 14.20 1.43 -9.13
CA GLY A 219 13.09 0.75 -8.49
C GLY A 219 11.99 0.38 -9.49
N ALA A 220 10.79 0.06 -9.00
CA ALA A 220 9.65 -0.27 -9.85
C ALA A 220 9.30 0.92 -10.75
N VAL A 221 8.88 0.66 -11.99
CA VAL A 221 8.72 1.69 -13.03
C VAL A 221 7.77 2.81 -12.62
N ASP A 222 6.66 2.47 -11.97
CA ASP A 222 5.62 3.41 -11.55
C ASP A 222 5.79 3.91 -10.11
N SER A 223 6.91 3.58 -9.45
CA SER A 223 7.16 4.01 -8.08
C SER A 223 7.56 5.48 -7.98
N THR A 224 7.17 6.14 -6.88
CA THR A 224 7.66 7.47 -6.52
C THR A 224 9.18 7.49 -6.30
N LEU A 225 9.77 6.36 -5.87
CA LEU A 225 11.22 6.21 -5.77
C LEU A 225 11.90 6.43 -7.13
N THR A 226 11.41 5.76 -8.18
CA THR A 226 11.91 5.89 -9.54
C THR A 226 11.68 7.30 -10.08
N PHE A 227 10.49 7.87 -9.87
CA PHE A 227 10.17 9.26 -10.23
C PHE A 227 11.20 10.26 -9.72
N TRP A 228 11.43 10.26 -8.40
CA TRP A 228 12.38 11.19 -7.77
C TRP A 228 13.82 10.94 -8.22
N THR A 229 14.16 9.68 -8.51
CA THR A 229 15.48 9.33 -9.06
C THR A 229 15.67 9.94 -10.45
N LYS A 230 14.69 9.77 -11.34
CA LYS A 230 14.72 10.37 -12.69
C LYS A 230 14.85 11.89 -12.62
N ALA A 231 14.05 12.53 -11.77
CA ALA A 231 14.13 13.97 -11.57
C ALA A 231 15.51 14.41 -11.06
N CYS A 232 16.10 13.69 -10.09
CA CYS A 232 17.46 13.99 -9.59
C CYS A 232 18.54 13.82 -10.68
N LEU A 233 18.43 12.78 -11.51
CA LEU A 233 19.37 12.55 -12.61
C LEU A 233 19.25 13.64 -13.69
N ALA A 234 18.02 14.00 -14.09
CA ALA A 234 17.79 15.06 -15.05
C ALA A 234 18.30 16.42 -14.57
N GLU A 235 18.16 16.72 -13.28
CA GLU A 235 18.70 17.95 -12.66
C GLU A 235 20.24 17.97 -12.62
N ALA A 236 20.87 16.80 -12.58
CA ALA A 236 22.32 16.65 -12.79
C ALA A 236 22.71 16.63 -14.28
N GLY A 237 21.76 16.87 -15.19
CA GLY A 237 21.95 16.88 -16.63
C GLY A 237 22.09 15.49 -17.26
N ILE A 238 21.76 14.41 -16.53
CA ILE A 238 21.82 13.03 -17.00
C ILE A 238 20.46 12.63 -17.55
N ARG A 239 20.43 12.15 -18.79
CA ARG A 239 19.23 11.61 -19.43
C ARG A 239 19.31 10.09 -19.55
N ALA A 240 18.21 9.43 -19.91
CA ALA A 240 18.17 7.96 -20.03
C ALA A 240 19.24 7.43 -21.00
N TRP A 241 19.49 8.10 -22.12
CA TRP A 241 20.54 7.74 -23.08
C TRP A 241 21.96 8.11 -22.64
N ASP A 242 22.13 8.87 -21.57
CA ASP A 242 23.45 9.12 -21.02
C ASP A 242 23.98 7.92 -20.23
N LEU A 243 23.11 7.00 -19.81
CA LEU A 243 23.46 5.76 -19.11
C LEU A 243 23.98 4.71 -20.10
N ASP A 244 24.95 3.90 -19.67
CA ASP A 244 25.47 2.79 -20.49
C ASP A 244 24.40 1.69 -20.65
N LYS A 245 23.85 1.27 -19.51
CA LYS A 245 22.67 0.40 -19.42
C LYS A 245 21.83 0.75 -18.19
N TYR A 246 20.53 0.51 -18.24
CA TYR A 246 19.66 0.61 -17.08
C TYR A 246 18.47 -0.35 -17.17
N ARG A 247 17.82 -0.56 -16.02
CA ARG A 247 16.63 -1.42 -15.91
C ARG A 247 15.75 -0.94 -14.75
N TYR A 248 14.47 -1.31 -14.76
CA TYR A 248 13.56 -1.19 -13.62
C TYR A 248 13.38 -2.57 -12.99
N VAL A 249 13.34 -2.70 -11.66
CA VAL A 249 13.32 -4.05 -11.03
C VAL A 249 12.16 -4.95 -11.48
N ASP A 250 11.04 -4.36 -11.87
CA ASP A 250 9.82 -5.01 -12.34
C ASP A 250 9.75 -5.20 -13.87
N VAL A 251 10.79 -4.77 -14.59
CA VAL A 251 10.94 -4.92 -16.04
C VAL A 251 12.14 -5.79 -16.33
N GLN A 252 11.93 -6.89 -17.07
CA GLN A 252 13.00 -7.85 -17.37
C GLN A 252 13.98 -7.34 -18.45
N GLU A 253 13.52 -6.47 -19.33
CA GLU A 253 14.27 -5.91 -20.45
C GLU A 253 15.33 -4.90 -19.98
N GLU A 254 16.60 -5.13 -20.34
CA GLU A 254 17.67 -4.16 -20.15
C GLU A 254 17.61 -3.10 -21.25
N LEU A 255 17.76 -1.84 -20.86
CA LEU A 255 17.68 -0.67 -21.73
C LEU A 255 19.06 -0.04 -21.87
N SER A 256 19.43 0.40 -23.07
CA SER A 256 20.75 0.93 -23.36
C SER A 256 20.70 2.00 -24.44
N ARG A 257 21.82 2.72 -24.62
CA ARG A 257 22.03 3.75 -25.66
C ARG A 257 21.55 3.36 -27.05
N SER A 258 21.68 2.09 -27.41
CA SER A 258 21.31 1.56 -28.73
C SER A 258 19.82 1.29 -28.93
N HIS A 259 19.01 1.26 -27.86
CA HIS A 259 17.57 0.99 -27.91
C HIS A 259 16.82 1.90 -26.92
N PRO A 260 16.69 3.21 -27.21
CA PRO A 260 15.78 4.06 -26.45
C PRO A 260 14.36 3.56 -26.64
N SER A 261 13.76 3.02 -25.59
CA SER A 261 12.45 2.39 -25.65
C SER A 261 11.32 3.41 -25.61
N ASP A 262 10.29 3.13 -26.42
CA ASP A 262 8.97 3.76 -26.46
C ASP A 262 8.14 3.40 -25.19
N LEU A 263 8.73 3.53 -23.98
CA LEU A 263 8.08 3.14 -22.71
C LEU A 263 6.82 3.95 -22.40
N ALA A 264 6.65 5.11 -23.03
CA ALA A 264 5.47 5.96 -22.89
C ALA A 264 4.18 5.34 -23.48
N ARG A 265 4.25 4.21 -24.21
CA ARG A 265 3.09 3.58 -24.88
C ARG A 265 2.65 2.24 -24.33
N ARG A 266 3.33 1.66 -23.33
CA ARG A 266 2.95 0.35 -22.78
C ARG A 266 1.83 0.48 -21.76
N GLU A 267 0.58 0.63 -22.22
CA GLU A 267 -0.62 0.32 -21.45
C GLU A 267 -0.89 -1.20 -21.53
N GLY A 268 -0.39 -1.94 -20.54
CA GLY A 268 -0.66 -3.37 -20.40
C GLY A 268 -0.33 -3.83 -18.98
N PRO A 269 -0.95 -4.92 -18.49
CA PRO A 269 -0.63 -5.43 -17.17
C PRO A 269 0.82 -5.94 -17.19
N VAL A 270 1.74 -5.14 -16.66
CA VAL A 270 3.01 -5.66 -16.16
C VAL A 270 2.62 -6.42 -14.90
N LEU A 271 2.26 -7.69 -15.08
CA LEU A 271 2.29 -8.66 -13.99
C LEU A 271 3.76 -8.79 -13.62
N GLY A 272 4.24 -7.82 -12.84
CA GLY A 272 5.60 -7.79 -12.36
C GLY A 272 5.88 -9.14 -11.76
N ASN A 273 6.90 -9.81 -12.27
CA ASN A 273 7.42 -10.98 -11.61
C ASN A 273 7.72 -10.56 -10.16
N PRO A 274 7.04 -11.09 -9.14
CA PRO A 274 7.18 -10.64 -7.75
C PRO A 274 8.58 -10.92 -7.18
N PHE A 275 9.47 -11.54 -7.97
CA PHE A 275 10.83 -11.88 -7.62
C PHE A 275 11.79 -11.46 -8.74
N SER A 276 12.06 -10.16 -8.85
CA SER A 276 13.43 -9.82 -9.20
C SER A 276 14.26 -10.21 -7.98
N GLU A 277 14.96 -11.34 -8.04
CA GLU A 277 15.82 -11.81 -6.94
C GLU A 277 16.92 -10.80 -6.58
N MET A 278 17.11 -9.77 -7.41
CA MET A 278 18.15 -8.77 -7.28
C MET A 278 17.55 -7.38 -7.06
N THR A 279 17.60 -6.91 -5.81
CA THR A 279 17.31 -5.51 -5.47
C THR A 279 18.42 -4.57 -6.00
N PRO A 280 18.16 -3.25 -6.14
CA PRO A 280 19.21 -2.29 -6.50
C PRO A 280 20.44 -2.36 -5.60
N VAL A 281 20.26 -2.69 -4.32
CA VAL A 281 21.40 -2.84 -3.40
C VAL A 281 22.21 -4.08 -3.72
N GLU A 282 21.59 -5.25 -3.88
CA GLU A 282 22.33 -6.47 -4.25
C GLU A 282 23.03 -6.32 -5.61
N ALA A 283 22.39 -5.66 -6.58
CA ALA A 283 22.93 -5.43 -7.92
C ALA A 283 24.16 -4.51 -7.92
N VAL A 284 24.19 -3.51 -7.05
CA VAL A 284 25.36 -2.63 -6.87
C VAL A 284 26.44 -3.34 -6.07
N VAL A 285 26.09 -4.10 -5.03
CA VAL A 285 27.06 -4.83 -4.21
C VAL A 285 27.80 -5.89 -5.02
N ASN A 286 27.10 -6.64 -5.87
CA ASN A 286 27.66 -7.77 -6.60
C ASN A 286 28.39 -7.42 -7.90
N GLY A 287 28.42 -6.15 -8.30
CA GLY A 287 29.10 -5.76 -9.54
C GLY A 287 28.21 -5.59 -10.78
N THR A 288 26.94 -6.01 -10.73
CA THR A 288 26.08 -6.07 -11.93
C THR A 288 25.71 -4.68 -12.46
N TYR A 289 25.55 -3.73 -11.54
CA TYR A 289 25.30 -2.33 -11.82
C TYR A 289 26.30 -1.46 -11.04
N ASP A 290 26.59 -0.26 -11.55
CA ASP A 290 27.52 0.68 -10.92
C ASP A 290 26.82 1.51 -9.85
N ALA A 291 25.58 1.94 -10.10
CA ALA A 291 24.78 2.72 -9.18
C ALA A 291 23.32 2.24 -9.12
N GLY A 292 22.62 2.64 -8.05
CA GLY A 292 21.23 2.27 -7.86
C GLY A 292 20.51 3.18 -6.87
N VAL A 293 19.23 2.89 -6.66
CA VAL A 293 18.37 3.62 -5.72
C VAL A 293 17.78 2.70 -4.65
N ALA A 294 17.73 3.16 -3.41
CA ALA A 294 17.10 2.44 -2.31
C ALA A 294 16.46 3.39 -1.29
N THR A 295 15.53 2.87 -0.48
CA THR A 295 15.14 3.55 0.77
C THR A 295 16.37 3.74 1.65
N GLU A 296 16.47 4.88 2.36
CA GLU A 296 17.59 5.17 3.24
C GLU A 296 17.78 4.09 4.31
N ARG A 297 16.69 3.57 4.87
CA ARG A 297 16.73 2.48 5.86
C ARG A 297 17.45 1.25 5.30
N ARG A 298 17.11 0.82 4.08
CA ARG A 298 17.77 -0.33 3.41
C ARG A 298 19.23 -0.04 3.09
N PHE A 299 19.56 1.18 2.66
CA PHE A 299 20.93 1.59 2.42
C PHE A 299 21.77 1.54 3.71
N LEU A 300 21.29 2.16 4.80
CA LEU A 300 22.00 2.21 6.08
C LEU A 300 22.25 0.83 6.69
N GLN A 301 21.35 -0.14 6.48
CA GLN A 301 21.54 -1.53 6.92
C GLN A 301 22.79 -2.20 6.31
N LEU A 302 23.22 -1.77 5.12
CA LEU A 302 24.25 -2.44 4.33
C LEU A 302 25.46 -1.54 4.05
N ALA A 303 25.34 -0.22 4.18
CA ALA A 303 26.36 0.73 3.73
C ALA A 303 27.75 0.48 4.34
N ALA A 304 27.83 0.25 5.66
CA ALA A 304 29.10 0.01 6.33
C ALA A 304 29.73 -1.34 5.95
N ARG A 305 28.89 -2.39 5.81
CA ARG A 305 29.36 -3.75 5.52
C ARG A 305 29.82 -3.89 4.07
N GLU A 306 29.08 -3.30 3.16
CA GLU A 306 29.29 -3.43 1.71
C GLU A 306 30.02 -2.23 1.09
N LYS A 307 30.54 -1.31 1.92
CA LYS A 307 31.27 -0.10 1.49
C LYS A 307 30.50 0.73 0.46
N LEU A 308 29.20 0.96 0.72
CA LEU A 308 28.36 1.77 -0.15
C LEU A 308 28.63 3.26 0.09
N VAL A 309 28.59 4.02 -1.01
CA VAL A 309 28.80 5.47 -1.02
C VAL A 309 27.48 6.17 -1.35
N LEU A 310 27.05 7.08 -0.49
CA LEU A 310 25.86 7.90 -0.70
C LEU A 310 26.17 9.03 -1.68
N LEU A 311 25.43 9.13 -2.77
CA LEU A 311 25.59 10.17 -3.79
C LEU A 311 24.56 11.28 -3.63
N ARG A 312 23.31 10.92 -3.31
CA ARG A 312 22.21 11.88 -3.14
C ARG A 312 21.19 11.31 -2.17
N ARG A 313 20.63 12.17 -1.32
CA ARG A 313 19.43 11.88 -0.52
C ARG A 313 18.27 12.74 -1.04
N PHE A 314 17.07 12.17 -1.11
CA PHE A 314 15.83 12.86 -1.46
C PHE A 314 14.65 12.31 -0.65
N GLN A 315 13.55 13.07 -0.57
CA GLN A 315 12.34 12.61 0.13
C GLN A 315 11.50 11.75 -0.80
N ASN A 316 11.07 10.58 -0.33
CA ASN A 316 10.11 9.76 -1.06
C ASN A 316 8.72 9.95 -0.45
N THR A 317 7.89 10.77 -1.10
CA THR A 317 6.49 10.94 -0.74
C THR A 317 5.75 9.61 -0.91
N GLY A 318 5.16 9.11 0.18
CA GLY A 318 4.46 7.83 0.20
C GLY A 318 3.10 7.87 -0.51
N ASN A 319 2.38 6.76 -0.40
CA ASN A 319 1.02 6.62 -0.92
C ASN A 319 0.02 7.50 -0.15
N LEU A 320 -1.07 7.83 -0.84
CA LEU A 320 -2.20 8.58 -0.32
C LEU A 320 -3.52 7.95 -0.77
N LEU A 321 -4.60 8.33 -0.10
CA LEU A 321 -5.97 8.03 -0.48
C LEU A 321 -6.62 9.30 -1.03
N VAL A 322 -7.20 9.17 -2.21
CA VAL A 322 -7.75 10.25 -3.03
C VAL A 322 -9.23 9.97 -3.27
N ALA A 323 -10.06 11.00 -3.21
CA ALA A 323 -11.45 10.96 -3.63
C ALA A 323 -11.59 11.41 -5.09
N ARG A 324 -12.55 10.82 -5.80
CA ARG A 324 -12.98 11.29 -7.12
C ARG A 324 -13.50 12.73 -7.07
N GLY A 325 -13.56 13.35 -8.25
CA GLY A 325 -14.28 14.60 -8.43
C GLY A 325 -15.76 14.48 -8.03
N ARG A 326 -16.30 15.58 -7.50
CA ARG A 326 -17.72 15.72 -7.13
C ARG A 326 -18.24 14.64 -6.15
N LEU A 327 -17.37 14.08 -5.31
CA LEU A 327 -17.80 13.24 -4.19
C LEU A 327 -18.59 14.11 -3.20
N PRO A 328 -19.69 13.64 -2.60
CA PRO A 328 -20.41 14.41 -1.59
C PRO A 328 -19.47 14.83 -0.45
N PRO A 329 -19.40 16.12 -0.07
CA PRO A 329 -18.42 16.61 0.91
C PRO A 329 -18.47 15.85 2.24
N HIS A 330 -19.67 15.49 2.70
CA HIS A 330 -19.85 14.71 3.91
C HIS A 330 -19.22 13.31 3.83
N ALA A 331 -19.19 12.68 2.65
CA ALA A 331 -18.57 11.36 2.48
C ALA A 331 -17.03 11.48 2.56
N ALA A 332 -16.46 12.49 1.91
CA ALA A 332 -15.03 12.79 1.98
C ALA A 332 -14.59 13.10 3.43
N ASP A 333 -15.33 13.95 4.13
CA ASP A 333 -15.03 14.34 5.51
C ASP A 333 -15.09 13.16 6.48
N ARG A 334 -16.13 12.32 6.38
CA ARG A 334 -16.29 11.11 7.20
C ARG A 334 -15.18 10.09 6.93
N PHE A 335 -14.82 9.89 5.65
CA PHE A 335 -13.74 8.99 5.26
C PHE A 335 -12.39 9.47 5.82
N ARG A 336 -12.07 10.76 5.65
CA ARG A 336 -10.87 11.39 6.20
C ARG A 336 -10.84 11.24 7.73
N GLN A 337 -11.93 11.60 8.42
CA GLN A 337 -12.03 11.54 9.87
C GLN A 337 -11.83 10.12 10.41
N THR A 338 -12.41 9.12 9.74
CA THR A 338 -12.29 7.71 10.13
C THR A 338 -10.84 7.24 10.07
N LEU A 339 -10.14 7.55 8.97
CA LEU A 339 -8.73 7.17 8.81
C LEU A 339 -7.78 7.93 9.73
N THR A 340 -7.99 9.24 9.94
CA THR A 340 -7.11 10.03 10.83
C THR A 340 -7.24 9.61 12.30
N ASN A 341 -8.42 9.11 12.70
CA ASN A 341 -8.69 8.63 14.05
C ASN A 341 -8.19 7.20 14.30
N LEU A 342 -7.86 6.45 13.25
CA LEU A 342 -7.31 5.11 13.38
C LEU A 342 -5.90 5.15 13.98
N LYS A 343 -5.73 4.50 15.14
CA LYS A 343 -4.43 4.34 15.85
C LYS A 343 -4.06 2.89 16.12
N ASP A 344 -4.94 1.95 15.79
CA ASP A 344 -4.81 0.54 16.10
C ASP A 344 -3.72 -0.11 15.24
N PRO A 345 -2.60 -0.57 15.83
CA PRO A 345 -1.51 -1.21 15.08
C PRO A 345 -1.93 -2.54 14.43
N GLU A 346 -2.93 -3.26 14.96
CA GLU A 346 -3.40 -4.53 14.38
C GLU A 346 -4.10 -4.30 13.02
N ILE A 347 -4.63 -3.10 12.80
CA ILE A 347 -5.24 -2.70 11.52
C ILE A 347 -4.20 -2.02 10.62
N LEU A 348 -3.33 -1.20 11.19
CA LEU A 348 -2.38 -0.37 10.44
C LEU A 348 -1.16 -1.16 9.92
N GLN A 349 -0.58 -2.04 10.72
CA GLN A 349 0.66 -2.75 10.35
C GLN A 349 0.49 -3.76 9.21
N PRO A 350 -0.62 -4.52 9.11
CA PRO A 350 -0.82 -5.44 7.99
C PRO A 350 -1.04 -4.73 6.65
N PHE A 351 -1.58 -3.51 6.68
CA PHE A 351 -1.87 -2.74 5.48
C PHE A 351 -0.59 -2.47 4.67
N THR A 352 -0.72 -2.39 3.35
CA THR A 352 0.42 -2.10 2.48
C THR A 352 1.13 -0.81 2.90
N ASP A 353 2.45 -0.81 2.80
CA ASP A 353 3.36 0.21 3.31
C ASP A 353 3.53 0.26 4.84
N ASN A 354 2.87 -0.63 5.58
CA ASN A 354 2.92 -0.74 7.04
C ASN A 354 2.84 0.63 7.75
N PRO A 355 1.81 1.47 7.47
CA PRO A 355 1.72 2.79 8.07
C PRO A 355 1.63 2.72 9.60
N SER A 356 2.11 3.77 10.25
CA SER A 356 1.97 4.01 11.69
C SER A 356 0.75 4.88 12.04
N ALA A 357 0.25 5.63 11.04
CA ALA A 357 -0.94 6.47 11.09
C ALA A 357 -1.34 6.94 9.67
N PHE A 358 -2.52 7.53 9.55
CA PHE A 358 -2.90 8.41 8.45
C PHE A 358 -2.92 9.86 8.91
N ALA A 359 -2.48 10.77 8.05
CA ALA A 359 -2.54 12.21 8.29
C ALA A 359 -3.35 12.89 7.19
N PRO A 360 -4.11 13.96 7.51
CA PRO A 360 -4.73 14.76 6.46
C PRO A 360 -3.64 15.34 5.54
N CYS A 361 -3.98 15.49 4.27
CA CYS A 361 -3.15 16.19 3.30
C CYS A 361 -4.01 17.09 2.41
N ALA A 362 -3.37 18.12 1.88
CA ALA A 362 -3.96 19.07 0.95
C ALA A 362 -3.21 19.05 -0.40
N ASP A 363 -3.75 19.70 -1.43
CA ASP A 363 -3.12 19.69 -2.75
C ASP A 363 -1.74 20.40 -2.74
N GLU A 364 -1.60 21.41 -1.88
CA GLU A 364 -0.39 22.21 -1.71
C GLU A 364 0.79 21.37 -1.22
N ASP A 365 0.52 20.28 -0.49
CA ASP A 365 1.54 19.34 -0.01
C ASP A 365 2.30 18.67 -1.17
N PHE A 366 1.76 18.71 -2.40
CA PHE A 366 2.33 18.07 -3.59
C PHE A 366 2.95 19.05 -4.58
N ALA A 367 3.17 20.31 -4.18
CA ALA A 367 3.80 21.33 -5.03
C ALA A 367 5.21 20.92 -5.50
N GLU A 368 6.01 20.28 -4.64
CA GLU A 368 7.35 19.81 -5.01
C GLU A 368 7.28 18.71 -6.07
N THR A 369 6.41 17.70 -5.87
CA THR A 369 6.16 16.63 -6.85
C THR A 369 5.75 17.23 -8.20
N ARG A 370 4.86 18.22 -8.20
CA ARG A 370 4.41 18.90 -9.41
C ARG A 370 5.55 19.61 -10.14
N GLY A 371 6.44 20.29 -9.41
CA GLY A 371 7.61 20.95 -9.98
C GLY A 371 8.61 19.99 -10.63
N LYS A 372 8.62 18.71 -10.24
CA LYS A 372 9.58 17.70 -10.71
C LYS A 372 9.06 16.84 -11.87
N LEU A 373 7.78 16.94 -12.25
CA LEU A 373 7.23 16.21 -13.41
C LEU A 373 7.97 16.54 -14.71
N ALA A 374 8.35 17.81 -14.92
CA ALA A 374 9.13 18.21 -16.08
C ALA A 374 10.53 17.59 -16.09
N ALA A 375 11.18 17.48 -14.92
CA ALA A 375 12.49 16.85 -14.78
C ALA A 375 12.44 15.34 -15.08
N GLU A 376 11.41 14.65 -14.60
CA GLU A 376 11.17 13.25 -15.00
C GLU A 376 11.01 13.13 -16.52
N SER A 377 10.15 13.96 -17.13
CA SER A 377 9.94 13.92 -18.58
C SER A 377 11.23 14.20 -19.36
N LEU A 378 12.09 15.10 -18.86
CA LEU A 378 13.40 15.40 -19.44
C LEU A 378 14.36 14.20 -19.39
N PHE A 379 14.32 13.41 -18.30
CA PHE A 379 15.10 12.19 -18.20
C PHE A 379 14.70 11.19 -19.29
N ASP A 380 13.39 10.99 -19.49
CA ASP A 380 12.83 10.03 -20.45
C ASP A 380 12.95 10.51 -21.92
N GLY A 381 13.37 11.75 -22.17
CA GLY A 381 13.53 12.30 -23.52
C GLY A 381 12.36 13.13 -24.04
N GLY A 382 11.34 13.38 -23.22
CA GLY A 382 10.29 14.31 -23.55
C GLY A 382 10.81 15.75 -23.63
N SER A 383 10.38 16.48 -24.65
CA SER A 383 10.55 17.94 -24.68
C SER A 383 9.72 18.57 -23.56
N VAL A 384 10.29 19.50 -22.79
CA VAL A 384 9.50 20.40 -21.94
C VAL A 384 8.52 21.12 -22.87
N ARG A 385 7.23 20.71 -22.87
CA ARG A 385 6.21 21.49 -23.56
C ARG A 385 6.08 22.80 -22.81
N ASP A 386 6.72 23.83 -23.37
CA ASP A 386 6.57 25.20 -22.96
C ASP A 386 5.11 25.59 -23.20
N ASN A 387 4.28 25.49 -22.16
CA ASN A 387 2.83 25.70 -22.26
C ASN A 387 2.48 27.21 -22.33
N SER A 388 3.36 27.99 -22.92
CA SER A 388 3.33 29.44 -22.96
C SER A 388 3.33 29.99 -24.39
N ARG A 389 2.53 29.41 -25.32
CA ARG A 389 2.11 30.13 -26.55
C ARG A 389 0.97 29.46 -27.32
N SER A 390 0.02 30.31 -27.72
CA SER A 390 -1.03 30.17 -28.73
C SER A 390 -2.33 29.44 -28.36
N ASN A 391 -3.16 30.15 -27.59
CA ASN A 391 -4.56 30.30 -28.02
C ASN A 391 -4.57 31.14 -29.30
N SER A 392 -4.93 30.53 -30.42
CA SER A 392 -5.45 31.24 -31.59
C SER A 392 -6.54 30.35 -32.20
N PRO A 393 -7.79 30.83 -32.29
CA PRO A 393 -8.90 30.03 -32.79
C PRO A 393 -8.79 29.96 -34.31
N THR A 394 -8.60 28.77 -34.86
CA THR A 394 -8.76 28.56 -36.30
C THR A 394 -10.23 28.40 -36.59
N ASN A 395 -10.78 29.45 -37.18
CA ASN A 395 -12.11 29.55 -37.76
C ASN A 395 -12.06 28.96 -39.18
N SER A 396 -12.97 28.05 -39.52
CA SER A 396 -13.35 27.71 -40.90
C SER A 396 -14.48 26.67 -40.84
N TYR A 397 -15.73 27.11 -41.08
CA TYR A 397 -16.46 27.14 -42.37
C TYR A 397 -17.05 25.80 -42.76
#